data_AF-A0A945QW26-F1
#
_entry.id   AF-A0A945QW26-F1
#
_cell.length_a   1.000
_cell.length_b   1.000
_cell.length_c   1.000
_cell.angle_alpha   90.00
_cell.angle_beta   90.00
_cell.angle_gamma   90.00
#
_symmetry.space_group_name_H-M   'P 1'
#
loop_
_entity.id
_entity.type
_entity.pdbx_description
1 polymer ?
#
loop_
_entity_poly.entity_id
_entity_poly.type
_entity_poly.pdbx_seq_one_letter_code
_entity_poly.pdbx_strand_id
1 'polypeptide(L)' 'GQCTPCRNGCEKAVQLLEKPAWDVPLLEELSGAMRDASICGLGQAAPNGLNSVFKYFPDDVK' A
#
# COMPACT_ATOMS: atom_id res chain seq x y z
N GLY A 1 10.11 -11.45 4.80
CA GLY A 1 10.15 -9.97 4.82
C GLY A 1 11.30 -9.49 5.68
N GLN A 2 12.46 -9.24 5.08
CA GLN A 2 13.68 -8.82 5.78
C GLN A 2 13.64 -7.35 6.21
N CYS A 3 12.89 -6.50 5.50
CA CYS A 3 12.63 -5.12 5.90
C CYS A 3 11.22 -4.98 6.49
N THR A 4 11.10 -4.19 7.55
CA THR A 4 9.84 -3.82 8.21
C THR A 4 8.80 -3.24 7.25
N PRO A 5 9.11 -2.27 6.35
CA PRO A 5 8.13 -1.74 5.40
C PRO A 5 7.49 -2.83 4.54
N CYS A 6 8.25 -3.80 4.04
CA CYS A 6 7.67 -4.90 3.27
C CYS A 6 6.88 -5.90 4.13
N ARG A 7 7.43 -6.33 5.28
CA ARG A 7 6.78 -7.36 6.13
C ARG A 7 5.51 -6.83 6.79
N ASN A 8 5.64 -5.72 7.53
CA ASN A 8 4.55 -5.17 8.30
C ASN A 8 3.65 -4.28 7.43
N GLY A 9 4.21 -3.60 6.43
CA GLY A 9 3.41 -2.73 5.56
C GLY A 9 2.39 -3.49 4.74
N CYS A 10 2.73 -4.65 4.18
CA CYS A 10 1.76 -5.50 3.49
C CYS A 10 0.64 -5.98 4.43
N GLU A 11 0.97 -6.39 5.66
CA GLU A 11 -0.02 -6.80 6.66
C GLU A 11 -0.97 -5.65 7.02
N LYS A 12 -0.43 -4.44 7.20
CA LYS A 12 -1.22 -3.24 7.48
C LYS A 12 -2.09 -2.82 6.30
N ALA A 13 -1.58 -2.91 5.07
CA ALA A 13 -2.37 -2.64 3.88
C ALA A 13 -3.57 -3.58 3.78
N VAL A 14 -3.40 -4.88 4.02
CA VAL A 14 -4.51 -5.85 4.04
C VAL A 14 -5.55 -5.46 5.10
N GLN A 15 -5.13 -5.18 6.34
CA GLN A 15 -6.04 -4.77 7.43
C GLN A 15 -6.83 -3.49 7.11
N LEU A 16 -6.24 -2.57 6.34
CA LEU A 16 -6.91 -1.34 5.90
C LEU A 16 -7.89 -1.60 4.76
N LEU A 17 -7.54 -2.48 3.81
CA LEU A 17 -8.37 -2.84 2.66
C LEU A 17 -9.57 -3.72 3.02
N GLU A 18 -9.51 -4.47 4.12
CA GLU A 18 -10.63 -5.25 4.66
C GLU A 18 -11.72 -4.38 5.32
N LYS A 19 -11.46 -3.08 5.54
CA LYS A 19 -12.47 -2.18 6.08
C LYS A 19 -13.55 -1.86 5.03
N PRO A 20 -14.81 -1.64 5.46
CA PRO A 20 -15.89 -1.27 4.53
C PRO A 20 -15.65 0.03 3.76
N ALA A 21 -14.88 0.96 4.34
CA ALA A 21 -14.49 2.21 3.72
C ALA A 21 -12.96 2.30 3.74
N TRP A 22 -12.38 2.55 2.57
CA TRP A 22 -10.93 2.62 2.42
C TRP A 22 -10.43 4.01 2.80
N ASP A 23 -9.45 4.04 3.69
CA ASP A 23 -8.73 5.26 4.04
C ASP A 23 -7.62 5.48 2.99
N VAL A 24 -8.01 6.04 1.84
CA VAL A 24 -7.10 6.26 0.71
C VAL A 24 -5.87 7.09 1.10
N PRO A 25 -5.99 8.23 1.83
CA PRO A 25 -4.81 8.99 2.27
C PRO A 25 -3.83 8.17 3.10
N LEU A 26 -4.32 7.37 4.06
CA LEU A 26 -3.47 6.51 4.88
C LEU A 26 -2.81 5.39 4.06
N LEU A 27 -3.54 4.81 3.11
CA LEU A 27 -3.04 3.78 2.19
C LEU A 27 -1.96 4.34 1.25
N GLU A 28 -2.08 5.59 0.79
CA GLU A 28 -1.06 6.28 0.00
C GLU A 28 0.19 6.59 0.82
N GLU A 29 0.04 7.06 2.06
CA GLU A 29 1.17 7.29 2.97
C GLU A 29 1.94 5.98 3.24
N LEU A 30 1.21 4.90 3.54
CA LEU A 30 1.79 3.58 3.74
C LEU A 30 2.53 3.10 2.48
N SER A 31 1.93 3.29 1.31
CA SER A 31 2.53 2.94 0.02
C SER A 31 3.83 3.71 -0.24
N GLY A 32 3.86 5.00 0.11
CA GLY A 32 5.07 5.83 0.06
C GLY A 32 6.17 5.30 0.98
N ALA A 33 5.85 5.04 2.25
CA ALA A 33 6.80 4.48 3.21
C ALA A 33 7.35 3.11 2.76
N MET A 34 6.51 2.26 2.17
CA MET A 34 6.92 0.98 1.59
C MET A 34 7.89 1.17 0.41
N ARG A 35 7.63 2.14 -0.46
CA ARG A 35 8.48 2.45 -1.61
C ARG A 35 9.83 3.01 -1.20
N ASP A 36 9.87 3.91 -0.22
CA ASP A 36 11.09 4.65 0.10
C ASP A 36 12.02 3.89 1.06
N ALA A 37 11.45 3.09 1.97
CA ALA A 37 12.23 2.41 3.01
C ALA A 37 12.48 0.91 2.74
N SER A 38 11.92 0.33 1.67
CA SER A 38 12.19 -1.06 1.31
C SER A 38 13.57 -1.23 0.68
N ILE A 39 14.34 -2.17 1.23
CA ILE A 39 15.72 -2.44 0.81
C ILE A 39 15.86 -3.15 -0.56
N CYS A 40 14.76 -3.63 -1.14
CA CYS A 40 14.76 -4.34 -2.41
C CYS A 40 13.51 -4.03 -3.24
N GLY A 41 13.57 -4.29 -4.54
CA GLY A 41 12.51 -3.97 -5.50
C GLY A 41 11.17 -4.63 -5.20
N LEU A 42 11.14 -5.80 -4.54
CA LEU A 42 9.88 -6.45 -4.15
C LEU A 42 9.09 -5.58 -3.17
N GLY A 43 9.73 -5.07 -2.12
CA GLY A 43 9.05 -4.22 -1.14
C GLY A 43 8.64 -2.87 -1.75
N GLN A 44 9.43 -2.35 -2.67
CA GLN A 44 9.16 -1.10 -3.38
C GLN A 44 7.96 -1.21 -4.34
N ALA A 45 7.81 -2.37 -4.98
CA ALA A 45 6.76 -2.64 -5.96
C ALA A 45 5.48 -3.25 -5.35
N ALA A 46 5.53 -3.74 -4.11
CA ALA A 46 4.37 -4.30 -3.41
C ALA A 46 3.11 -3.40 -3.44
N PRO A 47 3.20 -2.06 -3.24
CA PRO A 47 2.01 -1.21 -3.29
C PRO A 47 1.53 -0.87 -4.72
N ASN A 48 2.19 -1.33 -5.79
CA ASN A 48 1.87 -0.90 -7.16
C ASN A 48 0.46 -1.29 -7.60
N GLY A 49 -0.05 -2.44 -7.18
CA GLY A 49 -1.41 -2.87 -7.51
C GLY A 49 -2.44 -1.90 -6.94
N LEU A 50 -2.27 -1.55 -5.66
CA LEU A 50 -3.11 -0.59 -4.95
C LEU A 50 -3.03 0.81 -5.58
N ASN A 51 -1.82 1.32 -5.81
CA ASN A 51 -1.61 2.63 -6.43
C ASN A 51 -2.23 2.72 -7.83
N SER A 52 -2.26 1.60 -8.57
CA SER A 52 -2.92 1.55 -9.88
C SER A 52 -4.43 1.70 -9.75
N VAL A 53 -5.04 1.09 -8.72
CA VAL A 53 -6.47 1.29 -8.42
C VAL A 53 -6.76 2.76 -8.14
N PHE A 54 -6.00 3.39 -7.24
CA PHE A 54 -6.20 4.81 -6.90
C PHE A 54 -6.04 5.74 -8.11
N LYS A 55 -5.08 5.44 -8.98
CA LYS A 55 -4.79 6.26 -10.16
C LYS A 55 -5.82 6.11 -11.28
N TYR A 56 -6.23 4.87 -11.58
CA TYR A 56 -7.02 4.56 -12.77
C TYR A 56 -8.50 4.32 -12.47
N PHE A 57 -8.85 3.99 -11.23
CA PHE A 57 -10.21 3.69 -10.77
C PHE A 57 -10.58 4.51 -9.52
N PRO A 58 -10.37 5.84 -9.50
CA PRO A 58 -10.64 6.65 -8.32
C PRO A 58 -12.13 6.68 -7.93
N ASP A 59 -13.05 6.38 -8.85
CA ASP A 59 -14.49 6.37 -8.58
C ASP A 59 -14.95 5.06 -7.92
N ASP A 60 -14.17 3.98 -7.99
CA ASP A 60 -14.50 2.67 -7.38
C ASP A 60 -14.13 2.60 -5.89
N VAL A 61 -13.32 3.56 -5.41
CA VAL A 61 -12.76 3.61 -4.06
C VAL A 61 -13.18 4.85 -3.25
N LYS A 62 -14.17 5.59 -3.75
CA LYS A 62 -14.76 6.77 -3.08
C LYS A 62 -15.84 6.40 -2.07
#